data_AF-A0A2G3JYA9-F1
#
_entry.id   AF-A0A2G3JYA9-F1
#
_cell.length_a   1.000
_cell.length_b   1.000
_cell.length_c   1.000
_cell.angle_alpha   90.00
_cell.angle_beta   90.00
_cell.angle_gamma   90.00
#
_symmetry.space_group_name_H-M   'P 1'
#
loop_
_entity.id
_entity.type
_entity.pdbx_description
1 polymer ?
#
loop_
_entity_poly.entity_id
_entity_poly.type
_entity_poly.pdbx_seq_one_letter_code
_entity_poly.pdbx_strand_id
1 'polypeptide(L)'
;MVAIVAGQDTGLFHGSLAPRVGAGQSAKTFGQAGEGVFVNVAHGNLVLQRRDELLIGRGADADVLRTYNSQAKLTDDNGDAWWLGGYRLLRNLTGTVNTNGSTIVSNGMDPSSPKRHLGARLVVPTTSQR
;
A
#
# COMPACT_ATOMS: atom_id res chain seq x y z
N MET A 1 0.63 -6.67 23.39
CA MET A 1 1.38 -5.40 23.39
C MET A 1 0.97 -4.57 22.17
N VAL A 2 0.76 -3.29 22.37
CA VAL A 2 0.29 -2.32 21.37
C VAL A 2 1.35 -1.24 21.23
N ALA A 3 1.63 -0.81 20.01
CA ALA A 3 2.48 0.34 19.74
C ALA A 3 1.62 1.62 19.73
N ILE A 4 2.01 2.59 20.55
CA ILE A 4 1.35 3.90 20.60
C ILE A 4 2.15 4.87 19.74
N VAL A 5 1.46 5.60 18.87
CA VAL A 5 2.03 6.51 17.88
C VAL A 5 1.34 7.87 18.00
N ALA A 6 2.04 8.94 17.64
CA ALA A 6 1.44 10.25 17.45
C ALA A 6 1.96 10.83 16.13
N GLY A 7 1.06 11.38 15.32
CA GLY A 7 1.35 11.94 14.00
C GLY A 7 0.06 12.38 13.32
N GLN A 8 0.14 13.07 12.18
CA GLN A 8 -1.03 13.55 11.44
C GLN A 8 -1.49 12.58 10.33
N ASP A 9 -0.64 11.60 10.00
CA ASP A 9 -0.88 10.67 8.91
C ASP A 9 -1.59 9.39 9.38
N THR A 10 -2.41 8.83 8.50
CA THR A 10 -3.11 7.56 8.73
C THR A 10 -2.29 6.33 8.32
N GLY A 11 -1.07 6.51 7.80
CA GLY A 11 -0.25 5.43 7.24
C GLY A 11 0.95 5.01 8.08
N LEU A 12 1.33 3.73 7.97
CA LEU A 12 2.52 3.18 8.64
C LEU A 12 3.83 3.54 7.92
N PHE A 13 3.77 3.83 6.62
CA PHE A 13 4.94 4.07 5.77
C PHE A 13 5.37 5.53 5.65
N HIS A 14 4.55 6.49 6.08
CA HIS A 14 4.85 7.92 6.02
C HIS A 14 4.96 8.60 7.39
N GLY A 15 4.63 7.88 8.49
CA GLY A 15 4.80 8.36 9.87
C GLY A 15 6.15 7.95 10.50
N SER A 16 6.34 8.26 11.79
CA SER A 16 7.55 7.95 12.57
C SER A 16 7.94 6.46 12.66
N LEU A 17 7.08 5.57 12.16
CA LEU A 17 7.29 4.11 12.09
C LEU A 17 7.77 3.62 10.72
N ALA A 18 7.86 4.50 9.71
CA ALA A 18 8.32 4.17 8.37
C ALA A 18 9.67 3.40 8.35
N PRO A 19 10.67 3.74 9.18
CA PRO A 19 11.93 2.99 9.22
C PRO A 19 11.82 1.59 9.84
N ARG A 20 10.76 1.32 10.62
CA ARG A 20 10.54 0.04 11.30
C ARG A 20 9.66 -0.94 10.54
N VAL A 21 8.82 -0.43 9.63
CA VAL A 21 7.85 -1.22 8.83
C VAL A 21 8.21 -1.25 7.34
N GLY A 22 8.88 -0.22 6.82
CA GLY A 22 9.20 -0.05 5.40
C GLY A 22 10.32 -0.94 4.84
N ALA A 23 10.97 -1.76 5.67
CA ALA A 23 12.15 -2.55 5.28
C ALA A 23 11.85 -4.04 5.04
N GLY A 24 10.59 -4.41 4.75
CA GLY A 24 10.18 -5.83 4.68
C GLY A 24 10.18 -6.54 6.04
N GLN A 25 10.44 -5.80 7.11
CA GLN A 25 10.23 -6.26 8.46
C GLN A 25 8.78 -6.01 8.81
N SER A 26 7.99 -7.10 8.89
CA SER A 26 6.69 -7.04 9.55
C SER A 26 6.89 -6.35 10.89
N ALA A 27 6.08 -5.32 11.15
CA ALA A 27 6.16 -4.58 12.38
C ALA A 27 6.13 -5.58 13.54
N LYS A 28 7.16 -5.55 14.41
CA LYS A 28 7.39 -6.60 15.41
C LYS A 28 6.06 -7.05 16.04
N THR A 29 5.81 -8.34 15.99
CA THR A 29 4.54 -8.94 16.38
C THR A 29 4.35 -8.78 17.87
N PHE A 30 3.40 -7.93 18.27
CA PHE A 30 3.19 -7.59 19.67
C PHE A 30 1.80 -7.99 20.18
N GLY A 31 0.83 -8.26 19.29
CA GLY A 31 -0.53 -8.69 19.63
C GLY A 31 -0.62 -10.15 20.09
N GLN A 32 -1.69 -10.48 20.81
CA GLN A 32 -1.92 -11.83 21.35
C GLN A 32 -2.08 -12.89 20.24
N ALA A 33 -2.54 -12.48 19.06
CA ALA A 33 -2.72 -13.33 17.88
C ALA A 33 -1.54 -13.27 16.88
N GLY A 34 -0.42 -12.64 17.25
CA GLY A 34 0.72 -12.47 16.33
C GLY A 34 0.44 -11.44 15.24
N GLU A 35 -0.25 -10.36 15.56
CA GLU A 35 -0.37 -9.16 14.73
C GLU A 35 0.38 -7.96 15.35
N GLY A 36 0.84 -7.04 14.53
CA GLY A 36 1.25 -5.72 14.96
C GLY A 36 0.02 -4.84 15.17
N VAL A 37 -0.11 -4.22 16.34
CA VAL A 37 -1.23 -3.34 16.70
C VAL A 37 -0.70 -1.93 16.92
N PHE A 38 -1.23 -0.96 16.18
CA PHE A 38 -0.79 0.44 16.20
C PHE A 38 -1.97 1.37 16.46
N VAL A 39 -1.86 2.23 17.47
CA VAL A 39 -2.87 3.26 17.76
C VAL A 39 -2.21 4.63 17.65
N ASN A 40 -2.74 5.48 16.76
CA ASN A 40 -2.37 6.88 16.71
C ASN A 40 -3.26 7.68 17.66
N VAL A 41 -2.68 8.20 18.75
CA VAL A 41 -3.43 8.94 19.78
C VAL A 41 -3.81 10.36 19.36
N ALA A 42 -3.20 10.91 18.30
CA ALA A 42 -3.51 12.26 17.83
C ALA A 42 -4.88 12.34 17.13
N HIS A 43 -5.34 11.25 16.51
CA HIS A 43 -6.61 11.22 15.76
C HIS A 43 -7.36 9.87 15.83
N GLY A 44 -6.94 8.98 16.73
CA GLY A 44 -7.62 7.72 17.01
C GLY A 44 -7.49 6.64 15.94
N ASN A 45 -6.53 6.74 15.01
CA ASN A 45 -6.36 5.72 13.98
C ASN A 45 -5.84 4.40 14.57
N LEU A 46 -6.58 3.30 14.35
CA LEU A 46 -6.13 1.94 14.62
C LEU A 46 -5.66 1.27 13.33
N VAL A 47 -4.44 0.74 13.35
CA VAL A 47 -3.90 -0.10 12.29
C VAL A 47 -3.51 -1.46 12.86
N LEU A 48 -4.01 -2.52 12.23
CA LEU A 48 -3.62 -3.90 12.52
C LEU A 48 -2.86 -4.44 11.32
N GLN A 49 -1.74 -5.12 11.55
CA GLN A 49 -0.99 -5.73 10.47
C GLN A 49 -0.53 -7.13 10.84
N ARG A 50 -0.80 -8.10 9.98
CA ARG A 50 -0.38 -9.47 10.15
C ARG A 50 0.21 -10.00 8.85
N ARG A 51 1.34 -10.67 8.95
CA ARG A 51 1.87 -11.47 7.85
C ARG A 51 1.33 -12.89 8.00
N ASP A 52 0.48 -13.28 7.07
CA ASP A 52 -0.17 -14.59 7.08
C ASP A 52 0.78 -15.65 6.52
N GLU A 53 1.57 -15.30 5.49
CA GLU A 53 2.50 -16.21 4.82
C GLU A 53 3.78 -15.48 4.40
N LEU A 54 4.90 -16.22 4.38
CA LEU A 54 6.19 -15.79 3.85
C LEU A 54 6.84 -16.94 3.08
N LEU A 55 7.06 -16.72 1.80
CA LEU A 55 7.84 -17.60 0.94
C LEU A 55 9.22 -16.97 0.72
N ILE A 56 10.25 -17.65 1.24
CA ILE A 56 11.64 -17.23 1.07
C ILE A 56 12.22 -17.88 -0.19
N GLY A 57 12.71 -17.05 -1.10
CA GLY A 57 13.26 -17.47 -2.39
C GLY A 57 14.77 -17.29 -2.49
N ARG A 58 15.36 -17.73 -3.60
CA ARG A 58 16.72 -17.30 -4.01
C ARG A 58 16.72 -15.89 -4.62
N GLY A 59 15.55 -15.29 -4.79
CA GLY A 59 15.33 -13.95 -5.34
C GLY A 59 14.51 -13.11 -4.37
N ALA A 60 13.60 -12.27 -4.88
CA ALA A 60 12.69 -11.53 -4.02
C ALA A 60 11.77 -12.50 -3.25
N ASP A 61 11.65 -12.27 -1.95
CA ASP A 61 10.68 -12.98 -1.12
C ASP A 61 9.25 -12.53 -1.48
N ALA A 62 8.30 -13.42 -1.25
CA ALA A 62 6.88 -13.12 -1.39
C ALA A 62 6.18 -13.29 -0.05
N ASP A 63 5.33 -12.34 0.32
CA ASP A 63 4.54 -12.41 1.53
C ASP A 63 3.07 -12.08 1.28
N VAL A 64 2.22 -12.56 2.19
CA VAL A 64 0.82 -12.17 2.25
C VAL A 64 0.64 -11.32 3.50
N LEU A 65 0.55 -10.01 3.31
CA LEU A 65 0.46 -9.04 4.39
C LEU A 65 -0.96 -8.49 4.50
N ARG A 66 -1.68 -8.84 5.55
CA ARG A 66 -3.02 -8.32 5.80
C ARG A 66 -2.95 -7.08 6.68
N THR A 67 -3.53 -5.97 6.23
CA THR A 67 -3.54 -4.70 6.95
C THR A 67 -4.96 -4.17 7.09
N TYR A 68 -5.42 -3.94 8.33
CA TYR A 68 -6.63 -3.18 8.63
C TYR A 68 -6.25 -1.75 8.99
N ASN A 69 -7.00 -0.77 8.50
CA ASN A 69 -6.79 0.62 8.88
C ASN A 69 -8.13 1.34 9.07
N SER A 70 -8.46 1.68 10.31
CA SER A 70 -9.76 2.29 10.65
C SER A 70 -10.04 3.63 9.95
N GLN A 71 -8.99 4.31 9.49
CA GLN A 71 -9.06 5.57 8.75
C GLN A 71 -8.42 5.43 7.35
N ALA A 72 -8.54 4.23 6.75
CA ALA A 72 -8.12 3.96 5.39
C ALA A 72 -8.72 4.96 4.39
N LYS A 73 -7.90 5.40 3.43
CA LYS A 73 -8.36 6.26 2.31
C LYS A 73 -8.64 5.45 1.05
N LEU A 74 -8.07 4.27 0.97
CA LEU A 74 -8.30 3.29 -0.09
C LEU A 74 -9.10 2.13 0.47
N THR A 75 -10.09 1.69 -0.31
CA THR A 75 -10.82 0.46 -0.06
C THR A 75 -10.58 -0.49 -1.22
N ASP A 76 -10.65 -1.79 -0.94
CA ASP A 76 -10.59 -2.86 -1.92
C ASP A 76 -11.94 -3.02 -2.66
N ASP A 77 -12.46 -4.24 -2.77
CA ASP A 77 -13.74 -4.55 -3.40
C ASP A 77 -14.94 -4.47 -2.45
N ASN A 78 -14.76 -4.59 -1.14
CA ASN A 78 -15.85 -4.76 -0.18
C ASN A 78 -15.99 -3.58 0.82
N GLY A 79 -14.99 -2.70 0.93
CA GLY A 79 -15.09 -1.51 1.77
C GLY A 79 -14.93 -1.73 3.27
N ASP A 80 -14.43 -2.89 3.71
CA ASP A 80 -14.28 -3.25 5.13
C ASP A 80 -13.01 -2.69 5.81
N ALA A 81 -12.25 -1.88 5.07
CA ALA A 81 -10.98 -1.28 5.46
C ALA A 81 -9.84 -2.27 5.71
N TRP A 82 -10.01 -3.53 5.30
CA TRP A 82 -8.92 -4.47 5.12
C TRP A 82 -8.26 -4.29 3.76
N TRP A 83 -6.99 -4.66 3.73
CA TRP A 83 -6.18 -4.66 2.54
C TRP A 83 -5.21 -5.81 2.59
N LEU A 84 -5.17 -6.59 1.51
CA LEU A 84 -4.20 -7.66 1.32
C LEU A 84 -3.01 -7.12 0.51
N GLY A 85 -1.82 -7.29 1.06
CA GLY A 85 -0.54 -6.97 0.42
C GLY A 85 -0.38 -7.77 -0.87
N GLY A 86 0.19 -7.13 -1.89
CA GLY A 86 0.32 -7.71 -3.23
C GLY A 86 -0.83 -7.38 -4.18
N TYR A 87 -2.00 -6.94 -3.67
CA TYR A 87 -3.06 -6.44 -4.52
C TYR A 87 -2.71 -5.02 -5.02
N ARG A 88 -2.40 -4.90 -6.32
CA ARG A 88 -2.32 -3.60 -6.99
C ARG A 88 -3.50 -3.43 -7.91
N LEU A 89 -4.47 -2.63 -7.48
CA LEU A 89 -5.64 -2.30 -8.28
C LEU A 89 -5.34 -1.13 -9.21
N LEU A 90 -5.60 -1.34 -10.50
CA LEU A 90 -5.66 -0.30 -11.52
C LEU A 90 -7.12 0.05 -11.77
N ARG A 91 -7.47 1.32 -11.65
CA ARG A 91 -8.84 1.83 -11.70
C ARG A 91 -8.90 3.15 -12.47
N ASN A 92 -10.11 3.57 -12.83
CA ASN A 92 -10.38 4.90 -13.39
C ASN A 92 -9.55 5.20 -14.64
N LEU A 93 -9.51 4.27 -15.60
CA LEU A 93 -8.96 4.54 -16.92
C LEU A 93 -9.74 5.70 -17.56
N THR A 94 -9.02 6.69 -18.05
CA THR A 94 -9.55 7.78 -18.89
C THR A 94 -8.89 7.68 -20.27
N GLY A 95 -9.68 7.79 -21.34
CA GLY A 95 -9.24 7.56 -22.71
C GLY A 95 -9.16 6.07 -23.09
N THR A 96 -8.51 5.78 -24.22
CA THR A 96 -8.30 4.40 -24.69
C THR A 96 -7.00 3.84 -24.11
N VAL A 97 -7.00 2.58 -23.67
CA VAL A 97 -5.80 1.93 -23.14
C VAL A 97 -4.61 2.12 -24.10
N ASN A 98 -3.46 2.52 -23.55
CA ASN A 98 -2.19 2.69 -24.27
C ASN A 98 -2.20 3.76 -25.38
N THR A 99 -3.20 4.64 -25.45
CA THR A 99 -3.16 5.80 -26.36
C THR A 99 -2.60 7.03 -25.66
N ASN A 100 -2.00 7.95 -26.44
CA ASN A 100 -1.50 9.22 -25.90
C ASN A 100 -2.60 9.95 -25.12
N GLY A 101 -2.25 10.48 -23.96
CA GLY A 101 -3.21 11.17 -23.08
C GLY A 101 -4.11 10.26 -22.25
N SER A 102 -4.01 8.93 -22.39
CA SER A 102 -4.72 8.02 -21.48
C SER A 102 -4.10 8.04 -20.09
N THR A 103 -4.95 7.96 -19.07
CA THR A 103 -4.51 7.91 -17.66
C THR A 103 -5.22 6.80 -16.92
N ILE A 104 -4.52 6.11 -16.02
CA ILE A 104 -5.09 5.13 -15.11
C ILE A 104 -4.58 5.40 -13.70
N VAL A 105 -5.37 5.08 -12.69
CA VAL A 105 -5.00 5.27 -11.28
C VAL A 105 -4.60 3.92 -10.69
N SER A 106 -3.40 3.83 -10.11
CA SER A 106 -3.04 2.72 -9.25
C SER A 106 -3.21 3.08 -7.79
N ASN A 107 -3.81 2.18 -7.02
CA ASN A 107 -3.68 2.21 -5.56
C ASN A 107 -2.24 1.88 -5.14
N GLY A 108 -1.82 2.39 -3.98
CA GLY A 108 -0.52 2.01 -3.40
C GLY A 108 -0.55 0.63 -2.76
N MET A 109 0.56 0.24 -2.12
CA MET A 109 0.72 -1.08 -1.49
C MET A 109 0.00 -1.23 -0.14
N ASP A 110 -0.49 -0.13 0.44
CA ASP A 110 -1.18 -0.05 1.73
C ASP A 110 -2.42 0.85 1.62
N PRO A 111 -3.50 0.57 2.39
CA PRO A 111 -4.76 1.34 2.41
C PRO A 111 -4.65 2.86 2.73
N SER A 112 -3.53 3.31 3.28
CA SER A 112 -3.18 4.71 3.55
C SER A 112 -2.39 5.40 2.43
N SER A 113 -1.95 4.62 1.43
CA SER A 113 -1.13 5.13 0.35
C SER A 113 -1.90 6.12 -0.53
N PRO A 114 -1.23 7.15 -1.08
CA PRO A 114 -1.85 8.02 -2.06
C PRO A 114 -2.11 7.28 -3.38
N LYS A 115 -3.17 7.69 -4.07
CA LYS A 115 -3.47 7.26 -5.44
C LYS A 115 -2.37 7.79 -6.38
N ARG A 116 -1.85 6.94 -7.27
CA ARG A 116 -0.86 7.34 -8.29
C ARG A 116 -1.51 7.37 -9.66
N HIS A 117 -1.45 8.51 -10.33
CA HIS A 117 -1.85 8.65 -11.72
C HIS A 117 -0.71 8.16 -12.64
N LEU A 118 -1.04 7.25 -13.56
CA LEU A 118 -0.14 6.67 -14.55
C LEU A 118 -0.65 7.10 -15.93
N GLY A 119 0.19 7.75 -16.72
CA GLY A 119 -0.14 8.17 -18.08
C GLY A 119 0.57 7.31 -19.12
N ALA A 120 -0.08 7.01 -20.24
CA ALA A 120 0.60 6.43 -21.40
C ALA A 120 1.36 7.54 -22.15
N ARG A 121 2.70 7.42 -22.20
CA ARG A 121 3.53 8.28 -23.04
C ARG A 121 3.72 7.59 -24.40
N LEU A 122 3.15 8.16 -25.46
CA LEU A 122 3.46 7.73 -26.82
C LEU A 122 4.93 8.10 -27.10
N VAL A 123 5.81 7.09 -27.14
CA VAL A 123 7.15 7.25 -27.69
C VAL A 123 7.00 7.12 -29.20
N VAL A 124 6.88 8.26 -29.90
CA VAL A 124 6.94 8.25 -31.36
C VAL A 124 8.36 7.85 -31.74
N PRO A 125 8.59 6.74 -32.46
CA PRO A 125 9.90 6.45 -33.00
C PRO A 125 10.20 7.53 -34.03
N THR A 126 11.22 8.36 -33.78
CA THR A 126 11.77 9.24 -34.81
C THR A 126 12.24 8.36 -35.95
N THR A 127 11.46 8.33 -37.03
CA THR A 127 11.88 7.70 -38.28
C THR A 127 13.00 8.58 -38.82
N SER A 128 14.25 8.13 -38.64
CA SER A 128 15.40 8.75 -39.27
C SER A 128 15.22 8.61 -40.78
N GLN A 129 14.74 9.65 -41.45
CA GLN A 129 14.83 9.73 -42.89
C GLN A 129 16.31 9.76 -43.28
N ARG A 130 16.74 8.69 -43.96
CA ARG A 130 17.94 8.66 -44.78
C ARG A 130 17.49 8.34 -46.20
#